data_AF-A0A5E4GE84-F1
#
_entry.id   AF-A0A5E4GE84-F1
#
_cell.length_a   1.000
_cell.length_b   1.000
_cell.length_c   1.000
_cell.angle_alpha   90.00
_cell.angle_beta   90.00
_cell.angle_gamma   90.00
#
_symmetry.space_group_name_H-M   'P 1'
#
loop_
_entity.id
_entity.type
_entity.pdbx_description
1 polymer ?
#
loop_
_entity_poly.entity_id
_entity_poly.type
_entity_poly.pdbx_seq_one_letter_code
_entity_poly.pdbx_strand_id
1 'polypeptide(L)'
;LPDSDEDATPDATLLCESIRKQHFLAPFHALLTKLNNDAISTSSNPPVTCIVSDGFMSAFTITAAEEIGVPIVLFYTIAACSFMGFKQLRAVVEKGLFPLK
;
A
#
# COMPACT_ATOMS: atom_id res chain seq x y z
N LEU A 1 -28.62 6.11 -8.13
CA LEU A 1 -27.16 5.93 -8.24
C LEU A 1 -26.72 6.76 -9.43
N PRO A 2 -25.64 7.56 -9.39
CA PRO A 2 -25.13 8.10 -10.63
C PRO A 2 -24.52 6.96 -11.44
N ASP A 3 -24.75 7.02 -12.74
CA ASP A 3 -24.33 6.04 -13.73
C ASP A 3 -22.83 5.75 -13.60
N SER A 4 -22.50 4.48 -13.43
CA SER A 4 -21.12 4.00 -13.49
C SER A 4 -20.70 4.07 -14.95
N ASP A 5 -19.95 5.11 -15.30
CA ASP A 5 -19.22 5.19 -16.56
C ASP A 5 -18.20 4.02 -16.57
N GLU A 6 -18.54 2.94 -17.27
CA GLU A 6 -17.78 1.67 -17.30
C GLU A 6 -16.39 1.80 -17.95
N ASP A 7 -16.07 2.97 -18.53
CA ASP A 7 -14.77 3.31 -19.14
C ASP A 7 -13.99 4.39 -18.36
N ALA A 8 -14.50 4.82 -17.21
CA ALA A 8 -13.74 5.68 -16.32
C ALA A 8 -12.59 4.86 -15.72
N THR A 9 -11.37 5.09 -16.22
CA THR A 9 -10.15 4.69 -15.51
C THR A 9 -10.35 5.06 -14.05
N PRO A 10 -10.43 4.10 -13.11
CA PRO A 10 -10.62 4.41 -11.70
C PRO A 10 -9.60 5.48 -11.36
N ASP A 11 -10.02 6.56 -10.70
CA ASP A 11 -9.18 7.73 -10.48
C ASP A 11 -7.96 7.31 -9.64
N ALA A 12 -6.93 6.83 -10.35
CA ALA A 12 -5.73 6.28 -9.78
C ALA A 12 -5.03 7.36 -8.96
N THR A 13 -5.26 8.64 -9.32
CA THR A 13 -4.85 9.81 -8.57
C THR A 13 -5.55 9.86 -7.22
N LEU A 14 -6.89 9.76 -7.16
CA LEU A 14 -7.63 9.73 -5.88
C LEU A 14 -7.27 8.53 -5.01
N LEU A 15 -7.03 7.36 -5.61
CA LEU A 15 -6.56 6.19 -4.86
C LEU A 15 -5.16 6.45 -4.30
N CYS A 16 -4.22 6.91 -5.13
CA CYS A 16 -2.86 7.27 -4.70
C CYS A 16 -2.88 8.35 -3.61
N GLU A 17 -3.77 9.33 -3.72
CA GLU A 17 -3.96 10.35 -2.70
C GLU A 17 -4.49 9.76 -1.40
N SER A 18 -5.49 8.89 -1.46
CA SER A 18 -6.07 8.26 -0.27
C SER A 18 -5.06 7.37 0.46
N ILE A 19 -4.24 6.63 -0.29
CA ILE A 19 -3.12 5.85 0.25
C ILE A 19 -2.09 6.78 0.91
N ARG A 20 -1.69 7.85 0.22
CA ARG A 20 -0.70 8.82 0.71
C ARG A 20 -1.19 9.57 1.95
N LYS A 21 -2.48 9.89 2.01
CA LYS A 21 -3.16 10.50 3.15
C LYS A 21 -3.47 9.50 4.27
N GLN A 22 -2.96 8.26 4.17
CA GLN A 22 -3.09 7.21 5.17
C GLN A 22 -4.54 6.84 5.53
N HIS A 23 -5.51 7.06 4.63
CA HIS A 23 -6.90 6.69 4.87
C HIS A 23 -7.11 5.17 5.07
N PHE A 24 -6.15 4.37 4.60
CA PHE A 24 -6.16 2.91 4.70
C PHE A 24 -5.55 2.38 6.01
N LEU A 25 -4.87 3.24 6.78
CA LEU A 25 -4.20 2.83 8.01
C LEU A 25 -5.21 2.31 9.05
N ALA A 26 -6.24 3.12 9.35
CA ALA A 26 -7.27 2.78 10.33
C ALA A 26 -8.00 1.44 10.03
N PRO A 27 -8.54 1.22 8.82
CA PRO A 27 -9.18 -0.07 8.52
C PRO A 27 -8.19 -1.24 8.52
N PHE A 28 -6.92 -1.02 8.16
CA PHE A 28 -5.90 -2.06 8.22
C PHE A 28 -5.54 -2.44 9.66
N HIS A 29 -5.43 -1.48 10.59
CA HIS A 29 -5.28 -1.77 12.02
C HIS A 29 -6.46 -2.53 12.60
N ALA A 30 -7.69 -2.18 12.21
CA ALA A 30 -8.88 -2.91 12.65
C ALA A 30 -8.81 -4.39 12.23
N LEU A 31 -8.34 -4.66 11.01
CA LEU A 31 -8.10 -6.02 10.52
C LEU A 31 -7.00 -6.74 11.33
N LEU A 32 -5.84 -6.11 11.52
CA LEU A 32 -4.73 -6.70 12.28
C LEU A 32 -5.13 -7.01 13.73
N THR A 33 -5.87 -6.11 14.36
CA THR A 33 -6.40 -6.28 15.72
C THR A 33 -7.36 -7.48 15.76
N LYS A 34 -8.27 -7.59 14.79
CA LYS A 34 -9.18 -8.71 14.70
C LYS A 34 -8.43 -10.04 14.56
N LEU A 35 -7.47 -10.12 13.64
CA LEU A 35 -6.67 -11.35 13.43
C LEU A 35 -5.91 -11.77 14.70
N ASN A 36 -5.31 -10.81 15.40
CA ASN A 36 -4.59 -11.09 16.65
C ASN A 36 -5.54 -11.49 17.79
N ASN A 37 -6.74 -10.92 17.88
CA ASN A 37 -7.75 -11.31 18.87
C ASN A 37 -8.36 -12.69 18.57
N ASP A 38 -8.57 -13.01 17.30
CA ASP A 38 -9.05 -14.31 16.87
C ASP A 38 -8.04 -15.41 17.24
N ALA A 39 -6.73 -15.10 17.19
CA ALA A 39 -5.68 -16.00 17.64
C ALA A 39 -5.70 -16.28 19.15
N ILE A 40 -6.15 -15.33 19.96
CA ILE A 40 -6.29 -15.49 21.42
C ILE A 40 -7.54 -16.33 21.75
N SER A 41 -8.63 -16.10 21.03
CA SER A 41 -9.94 -16.72 21.32
C SER A 41 -10.12 -18.10 20.69
N THR A 42 -9.51 -18.34 19.53
CA THR A 42 -9.57 -19.61 18.80
C THR A 42 -8.15 -20.12 18.62
N SER A 43 -7.78 -21.16 19.35
CA SER A 43 -6.44 -21.80 19.27
C SER A 43 -6.06 -22.34 17.88
N SER A 44 -6.92 -22.17 16.87
CA SER A 44 -6.72 -22.57 15.48
C SER A 44 -5.88 -21.61 14.66
N ASN A 45 -5.80 -20.32 15.02
CA ASN A 45 -5.10 -19.31 14.21
C ASN A 45 -3.93 -18.69 14.99
N PRO A 46 -2.71 -18.64 14.43
CA PRO A 46 -1.61 -17.91 15.06
C PRO A 46 -1.79 -16.39 14.90
N PRO A 47 -1.19 -15.57 15.78
CA PRO A 47 -1.16 -14.12 15.60
C PRO A 47 -0.34 -13.74 14.36
N VAL A 48 -0.52 -12.51 13.87
CA VAL A 48 0.26 -11.97 12.76
C VAL A 48 1.72 -11.83 13.18
N THR A 49 2.64 -12.42 12.42
CA THR A 49 4.09 -12.39 12.68
C THR A 49 4.90 -11.67 11.60
N CYS A 50 4.29 -11.35 10.46
CA CYS A 50 4.92 -10.67 9.32
C CYS A 50 3.86 -10.09 8.41
N ILE A 51 4.18 -9.01 7.70
CA ILE A 51 3.34 -8.41 6.66
C ILE A 51 4.06 -8.53 5.31
N VAL A 52 3.39 -9.08 4.31
CA VAL A 52 3.84 -9.00 2.91
C VAL A 52 2.89 -8.06 2.18
N SER A 53 3.39 -6.89 1.80
CA SER A 53 2.60 -5.80 1.22
C SER A 53 2.96 -5.55 -0.23
N ASP A 54 1.98 -5.12 -1.02
CA ASP A 54 2.28 -4.45 -2.28
C ASP A 54 3.13 -3.18 -2.00
N GLY A 55 4.17 -2.95 -2.80
CA GLY A 55 5.11 -1.84 -2.64
C GLY A 55 4.51 -0.46 -2.86
N PHE A 56 3.39 -0.34 -3.57
CA PHE A 56 2.63 0.91 -3.70
C PHE A 56 1.77 1.22 -2.47
N MET A 57 1.52 0.23 -1.62
CA MET A 57 0.76 0.39 -0.36
C MET A 57 1.66 0.74 0.84
N SER A 58 2.97 0.92 0.60
CA SER A 58 3.98 1.11 1.65
C SER A 58 3.71 2.29 2.59
N ALA A 59 2.97 3.30 2.14
CA ALA A 59 2.68 4.53 2.91
C ALA A 59 1.92 4.28 4.23
N PHE A 60 1.12 3.21 4.31
CA PHE A 60 0.42 2.83 5.53
C PHE A 60 0.84 1.46 6.07
N THR A 61 1.25 0.52 5.21
CA THR A 61 1.61 -0.83 5.67
C THR A 61 2.93 -0.86 6.44
N ILE A 62 3.89 0.02 6.12
CA ILE A 62 5.12 0.18 6.91
C ILE A 62 4.76 0.66 8.32
N THR A 63 3.99 1.74 8.43
CA THR A 63 3.55 2.28 9.73
C THR A 63 2.82 1.23 10.56
N ALA A 64 1.88 0.49 9.93
CA ALA A 64 1.15 -0.56 10.63
C ALA A 64 2.06 -1.71 11.12
N ALA A 65 3.06 -2.10 10.34
CA ALA A 65 4.04 -3.12 10.71
C ALA A 65 4.92 -2.67 11.89
N GLU A 66 5.38 -1.42 11.86
CA GLU A 66 6.15 -0.79 12.94
C GLU A 66 5.34 -0.73 14.24
N GLU A 67 4.08 -0.32 14.16
CA GLU A 67 3.19 -0.19 15.34
C GLU A 67 2.89 -1.54 16.01
N ILE A 68 2.78 -2.63 15.26
CA ILE A 68 2.57 -3.98 15.83
C ILE A 68 3.88 -4.75 16.06
N GLY A 69 5.03 -4.15 15.72
CA GLY A 69 6.36 -4.72 15.97
C GLY A 69 6.69 -5.97 15.14
N VAL A 70 6.20 -6.07 13.90
CA VAL A 70 6.48 -7.22 13.01
C VAL A 70 7.30 -6.80 11.79
N PRO A 71 8.10 -7.72 11.21
CA PRO A 71 8.76 -7.47 9.93
C PRO A 71 7.76 -7.23 8.80
N ILE A 72 8.18 -6.43 7.81
CA ILE A 72 7.45 -6.20 6.56
C ILE A 72 8.34 -6.47 5.35
N VAL A 73 7.77 -7.14 4.35
CA VAL A 73 8.35 -7.35 3.03
C VAL A 73 7.50 -6.61 2.00
N LEU A 74 8.14 -5.78 1.17
CA LEU A 74 7.48 -5.07 0.09
C LEU A 74 7.67 -5.82 -1.23
N PHE A 75 6.56 -6.15 -1.88
CA PHE A 75 6.52 -6.78 -3.19
C PHE A 75 6.01 -5.79 -4.24
N TYR A 76 6.83 -5.44 -5.22
CA TYR A 76 6.43 -4.57 -6.32
C TYR A 76 5.87 -5.43 -7.46
N THR A 77 4.59 -5.25 -7.75
CA THR A 77 3.81 -5.99 -8.77
C THR A 77 4.12 -5.56 -10.22
N ILE A 78 5.30 -4.97 -10.44
CA ILE A 78 5.77 -4.44 -11.71
C ILE A 78 7.14 -5.02 -12.06
N ALA A 79 7.49 -5.00 -13.34
CA ALA A 79 8.80 -5.45 -13.80
C ALA A 79 9.94 -4.63 -13.17
N ALA A 80 11.13 -5.23 -13.04
CA ALA A 80 12.30 -4.58 -12.47
C ALA A 80 12.70 -3.29 -13.21
N CYS A 81 12.53 -3.25 -14.54
CA CYS A 81 12.77 -2.05 -15.34
C CYS A 81 11.79 -0.92 -15.01
N SER A 82 10.50 -1.24 -14.84
CA SER A 82 9.47 -0.29 -14.43
C SER A 82 9.74 0.24 -13.01
N PHE A 83 10.10 -0.65 -12.08
CA PHE A 83 10.47 -0.27 -10.71
C PHE A 83 11.64 0.69 -10.68
N MET A 84 12.69 0.42 -11.46
CA MET A 84 13.82 1.35 -11.61
C MET A 84 13.37 2.69 -12.21
N GLY A 85 12.42 2.68 -13.14
CA GLY A 85 11.77 3.90 -13.65
C GLY A 85 11.15 4.74 -12.52
N PHE A 86 10.33 4.15 -11.66
CA PHE A 86 9.74 4.83 -10.50
C PHE A 86 10.81 5.38 -9.55
N LYS A 87 11.87 4.62 -9.27
CA LYS A 87 12.97 5.08 -8.40
C LYS A 87 13.72 6.30 -8.97
N GLN A 88 13.79 6.42 -10.29
CA GLN A 88 14.48 7.53 -10.96
C GLN A 88 13.57 8.74 -11.20
N LEU A 89 12.27 8.65 -10.90
CA LEU A 89 11.29 9.71 -11.20
C LEU A 89 11.72 11.08 -10.64
N ARG A 90 12.21 11.12 -9.40
CA ARG A 90 12.73 12.35 -8.80
C ARG A 90 13.89 12.94 -9.60
N ALA A 91 14.88 12.11 -9.95
CA ALA A 91 16.06 12.56 -10.67
C ALA A 91 15.74 13.05 -12.10
N VAL A 92 14.78 12.43 -12.79
CA VAL A 92 14.36 12.90 -14.11
C VAL A 92 13.57 14.22 -14.04
N VAL A 93 12.78 14.43 -12.98
CA VAL A 93 12.11 15.73 -12.71
C VAL A 93 13.15 16.82 -12.41
N GLU A 94 14.11 16.53 -11.53
CA GLU A 94 15.19 17.48 -11.17
C GLU A 94 16.06 17.88 -12.39
N LYS A 95 16.17 17.00 -13.38
CA LYS A 95 16.88 17.25 -14.65
C LYS A 95 16.02 17.92 -15.72
N GLY A 96 14.75 18.24 -15.44
CA GLY A 96 13.83 18.85 -16.40
C GLY A 96 13.43 17.92 -17.56
N LEU A 97 13.58 16.61 -17.39
CA LEU A 97 13.21 15.60 -18.39
C LEU A 97 11.75 15.13 -18.26
N PHE A 98 11.07 15.53 -17.18
CA PHE A 98 9.65 15.23 -16.93
C PHE A 98 8.94 16.49 -16.38
N PRO A 99 7.66 16.76 -16.72
CA PRO A 99 6.77 15.97 -17.59
C PRO A 99 7.24 15.95 -19.04
N LEU A 100 6.98 14.83 -19.73
CA LEU A 100 7.25 14.73 -21.17
C LEU A 100 6.32 15.68 -21.92
N LYS A 101 6.83 16.30 -23.00
CA LYS A 101 6.01 17.07 -23.93
C LYS A 101 5.17 16.16 -24.81
#